data_AF-A0A2H0IQ74-F1
#
_entry.id   AF-A0A2H0IQ74-F1
#
_cell.length_a   1.000
_cell.length_b   1.000
_cell.length_c   1.000
_cell.angle_alpha   90.00
_cell.angle_beta   90.00
_cell.angle_gamma   90.00
#
_symmetry.space_group_name_H-M   'P 1'
#
loop_
_entity.id
_entity.type
_entity.pdbx_description
1 polymer ?
#
loop_
_entity_poly.entity_id
_entity_poly.type
_entity_poly.pdbx_seq_one_letter_code
_entity_poly.pdbx_strand_id
1 'polypeptide(L)'
;MDLNNQEKTPVQDALAPLTQMEKKVVSLISHGLSTLEIADRLCLSKSTVKTHRHNICRKLKLPKNQNALLNWVLLNNHLIR
;
A
#
# COMPACT_ATOMS: atom_id res chain seq x y z
N MET A 1 -38.05 -9.82 -5.58
CA MET A 1 -36.84 -9.70 -6.42
C MET A 1 -35.74 -9.11 -5.55
N ASP A 2 -35.10 -9.96 -4.77
CA ASP A 2 -34.01 -9.55 -3.88
C ASP A 2 -32.69 -9.72 -4.63
N LEU A 3 -32.32 -8.71 -5.42
CA LEU A 3 -30.99 -8.58 -6.00
C LEU A 3 -30.16 -7.70 -5.08
N ASN A 4 -29.53 -8.27 -4.05
CA ASN A 4 -28.36 -7.62 -3.45
C ASN A 4 -27.44 -8.63 -2.75
N ASN A 5 -27.02 -9.66 -3.48
CA ASN A 5 -25.86 -10.44 -3.11
C ASN A 5 -24.67 -9.94 -3.95
N GLN A 6 -24.11 -8.78 -3.56
CA GLN A 6 -22.75 -8.47 -3.98
C GLN A 6 -21.83 -9.43 -3.23
N GLU A 7 -21.57 -10.59 -3.83
CA GLU A 7 -20.46 -11.46 -3.47
C GLU A 7 -19.16 -10.71 -3.77
N LYS A 8 -18.80 -9.76 -2.90
CA LYS A 8 -17.44 -9.24 -2.84
C LYS A 8 -16.57 -10.39 -2.40
N THR A 9 -16.07 -11.13 -3.38
CA THR A 9 -15.01 -12.12 -3.20
C THR A 9 -13.92 -11.52 -2.28
N PRO A 10 -13.36 -12.29 -1.32
CA PRO A 10 -12.45 -11.79 -0.29
C PRO A 10 -11.10 -11.24 -0.81
N VAL A 11 -10.97 -11.06 -2.13
CA VAL A 11 -9.76 -10.70 -2.87
C VAL A 11 -9.78 -9.22 -3.32
N GLN A 12 -10.92 -8.53 -3.28
CA GLN A 12 -11.11 -7.31 -4.09
C GLN A 12 -10.60 -6.00 -3.49
N ASP A 13 -10.18 -5.94 -2.22
CA ASP A 13 -9.62 -4.71 -1.66
C ASP A 13 -8.41 -4.98 -0.76
N ALA A 14 -7.34 -5.49 -1.36
CA ALA A 14 -6.04 -5.59 -0.69
C ALA A 14 -5.56 -4.21 -0.16
N LEU A 15 -6.10 -3.11 -0.70
CA LEU A 15 -5.86 -1.73 -0.28
C LEU A 15 -6.95 -1.14 0.63
N ALA A 16 -8.07 -1.80 0.91
CA ALA A 16 -9.12 -1.29 1.82
C ALA A 16 -8.60 -0.81 3.19
N PRO A 17 -7.70 -1.53 3.89
CA PRO A 17 -7.28 -1.12 5.23
C PRO A 17 -6.35 0.12 5.23
N LEU A 18 -5.87 0.53 4.06
CA LEU A 18 -4.93 1.63 3.92
C LEU A 18 -5.64 2.99 3.87
N THR A 19 -5.05 3.97 4.54
CA THR A 19 -5.48 5.38 4.40
C THR A 19 -5.11 5.90 3.01
N GLN A 20 -5.70 7.03 2.63
CA GLN A 20 -5.37 7.68 1.36
C GLN A 20 -3.87 7.99 1.23
N MET A 21 -3.21 8.39 2.33
CA MET A 21 -1.77 8.66 2.32
C MET A 21 -0.95 7.38 2.16
N GLU A 22 -1.36 6.30 2.82
CA GLU A 22 -0.72 4.99 2.69
C GLU A 22 -0.88 4.42 1.27
N LYS A 23 -2.05 4.58 0.65
CA LYS A 23 -2.28 4.23 -0.76
C LYS A 23 -1.37 5.01 -1.70
N LYS A 24 -1.19 6.31 -1.47
CA LYS A 24 -0.23 7.13 -2.25
C LYS A 24 1.20 6.60 -2.11
N VAL A 25 1.64 6.29 -0.90
CA VAL A 25 2.99 5.72 -0.67
C VAL A 25 3.14 4.38 -1.40
N VAL A 26 2.16 3.48 -1.29
CA VAL A 26 2.16 2.17 -1.99
C VAL A 26 2.19 2.35 -3.51
N SER A 27 1.43 3.30 -4.04
CA SER A 27 1.43 3.64 -5.47
C SER A 27 2.79 4.16 -5.93
N LEU A 28 3.42 5.08 -5.20
CA LEU A 28 4.76 5.56 -5.57
C LEU A 28 5.82 4.45 -5.49
N ILE A 29 5.68 3.50 -4.56
CA ILE A 29 6.55 2.32 -4.50
C ILE A 29 6.32 1.42 -5.74
N SER A 30 5.08 1.27 -6.23
CA SER A 30 4.79 0.45 -7.41
C SER A 30 5.39 1.03 -8.70
N HIS A 31 5.59 2.35 -8.73
CA HIS A 31 6.30 3.05 -9.78
C HIS A 31 7.83 2.96 -9.65
N GLY A 32 8.35 2.26 -8.63
CA GLY A 32 9.77 2.07 -8.43
C GLY A 32 10.48 3.24 -7.73
N LEU A 33 9.75 4.20 -7.16
CA LEU A 33 10.36 5.34 -6.47
C LEU A 33 11.00 4.89 -5.15
N SER A 34 12.18 5.42 -4.88
CA SER A 34 12.88 5.23 -3.60
C SER A 34 12.18 5.97 -2.45
N THR A 35 12.50 5.59 -1.21
CA THR A 35 11.97 6.29 -0.02
C THR A 35 12.34 7.79 -0.01
N LEU A 36 13.45 8.17 -0.68
CA LEU A 36 13.86 9.56 -0.84
C LEU A 36 12.95 10.31 -1.80
N GLU A 37 12.70 9.73 -2.97
CA GLU A 37 11.85 10.34 -4.00
C GLU A 37 10.39 10.39 -3.56
N ILE A 38 9.92 9.39 -2.82
CA ILE A 38 8.58 9.39 -2.20
C ILE A 38 8.46 10.52 -1.18
N ALA A 39 9.51 10.72 -0.37
CA ALA A 39 9.54 11.78 0.64
C ALA A 39 9.49 13.16 -0.04
N ASP A 40 10.29 13.36 -1.08
CA ASP A 40 10.31 14.59 -1.88
C ASP A 40 8.94 14.86 -2.53
N ARG A 41 8.37 13.85 -3.20
CA ARG A 41 7.10 13.98 -3.93
C ARG A 41 5.87 14.18 -3.04
N LEU A 42 5.93 13.72 -1.80
CA LEU A 42 4.88 13.92 -0.80
C LEU A 42 5.17 15.13 0.10
N CYS A 43 6.27 15.87 -0.13
CA CYS A 43 6.76 16.94 0.75
C CYS A 43 6.88 16.50 2.22
N LEU A 44 7.36 15.27 2.44
CA LEU A 44 7.50 14.65 3.75
C LEU A 44 8.97 14.38 4.09
N SER A 45 9.25 14.15 5.38
CA SER A 45 10.56 13.63 5.79
C SER A 45 10.70 12.14 5.47
N LYS A 46 11.94 11.69 5.25
CA LYS A 46 12.29 10.25 5.08
C LYS A 46 11.76 9.41 6.25
N SER A 47 11.82 9.96 7.47
CA SER A 47 11.33 9.30 8.68
C SER A 47 9.82 9.14 8.66
N THR A 48 9.08 10.15 8.19
CA THR A 48 7.62 10.07 8.02
C THR A 48 7.23 8.99 7.01
N VAL A 49 7.94 8.89 5.87
CA VAL A 49 7.71 7.82 4.89
C VAL A 49 8.00 6.45 5.49
N LYS A 50 9.07 6.29 6.28
CA LYS A 50 9.34 5.04 7.01
C LYS A 50 8.19 4.69 7.98
N THR A 51 7.63 5.66 8.68
CA THR A 51 6.46 5.46 9.56
C THR A 51 5.24 5.01 8.75
N HIS A 52 4.96 5.63 7.61
CA HIS A 52 3.88 5.18 6.72
C HIS A 52 4.12 3.73 6.25
N ARG A 53 5.34 3.38 5.82
CA ARG A 53 5.69 1.99 5.44
C ARG A 53 5.47 1.00 6.58
N HIS A 54 5.80 1.37 7.81
CA HIS A 54 5.55 0.54 8.99
C HIS A 54 4.05 0.34 9.24
N ASN A 55 3.27 1.42 9.18
CA ASN A 55 1.81 1.35 9.35
C ASN A 55 1.13 0.52 8.26
N ILE A 56 1.58 0.65 7.01
CA ILE A 56 1.15 -0.18 5.88
C ILE A 56 1.42 -1.66 6.18
N CYS A 57 2.66 -2.02 6.52
CA CYS A 57 3.00 -3.41 6.86
C CYS A 57 2.13 -3.93 8.01
N ARG A 58 1.87 -3.12 9.03
CA ARG A 58 1.01 -3.50 10.17
C ARG A 58 -0.44 -3.75 9.73
N LYS A 59 -0.99 -2.87 8.89
CA LYS A 59 -2.37 -2.97 8.38
C LYS A 59 -2.57 -4.14 7.43
N LEU A 60 -1.59 -4.39 6.58
CA LEU A 60 -1.55 -5.52 5.63
C LEU A 60 -1.06 -6.82 6.28
N LYS A 61 -0.75 -6.80 7.58
CA LYS A 61 -0.19 -7.94 8.35
C LYS A 61 1.02 -8.59 7.66
N LEU A 62 1.88 -7.77 7.05
CA LEU A 62 3.07 -8.22 6.36
C LEU A 62 4.15 -8.65 7.35
N PRO A 63 5.04 -9.59 6.95
CA PRO A 63 6.19 -9.96 7.75
C PRO A 63 7.10 -8.76 8.02
N LYS A 64 7.83 -8.80 9.13
CA LYS A 64 8.79 -7.76 9.54
C LYS A 64 10.10 -7.83 8.74
N ASN A 65 10.03 -7.90 7.41
CA ASN A 65 11.20 -7.81 6.54
C ASN A 65 11.23 -6.46 5.81
N GLN A 66 12.42 -5.93 5.55
CA GLN A 66 12.58 -4.64 4.86
C GLN A 66 11.95 -4.64 3.46
N ASN A 67 11.90 -5.83 2.85
CA ASN A 67 11.37 -6.05 1.51
C ASN A 67 9.91 -6.54 1.49
N ALA A 68 9.23 -6.72 2.64
CA ALA A 68 7.80 -7.16 2.68
C ALA A 68 6.95 -6.31 1.78
N LEU A 69 7.04 -5.01 2.02
CA LEU A 69 6.19 -4.03 1.37
C LEU A 69 6.47 -3.99 -0.12
N LEU A 70 7.74 -4.04 -0.51
CA LEU A 70 8.15 -4.03 -1.91
C LEU A 70 7.65 -5.28 -2.62
N ASN A 71 7.86 -6.47 -2.05
CA ASN A 71 7.36 -7.73 -2.61
C ASN A 71 5.84 -7.72 -2.72
N TRP A 72 5.14 -7.25 -1.67
CA TRP A 72 3.69 -7.15 -1.69
C TRP A 72 3.19 -6.20 -2.78
N VAL A 73 3.83 -5.05 -2.93
CA VAL A 73 3.53 -4.08 -4.00
C VAL A 73 3.70 -4.71 -5.39
N LEU A 74 4.80 -5.45 -5.60
CA LEU A 74 5.06 -6.12 -6.88
C LEU A 74 4.00 -7.19 -7.19
N LEU A 75 3.60 -7.98 -6.20
CA LEU A 75 2.55 -9.00 -6.35
C LEU A 75 1.16 -8.38 -6.60
N ASN A 76 0.88 -7.24 -5.99
CA ASN A 76 -0.41 -6.54 -6.07
C ASN A 76 -0.39 -5.35 -7.03
N ASN A 77 0.60 -5.26 -7.93
CA ASN A 77 0.76 -4.12 -8.84
C ASN A 77 -0.50 -3.88 -9.70
N HIS A 78 -1.16 -4.97 -10.09
CA HIS A 78 -2.44 -4.94 -10.81
C HIS A 78 -3.60 -4.28 -10.04
N LEU A 79 -3.53 -4.18 -8.71
CA LEU A 79 -4.53 -3.52 -7.85
C LEU A 79 -4.19 -2.05 -7.53
N ILE A 80 -2.94 -1.65 -7.77
CA ILE A 80 -2.39 -0.34 -7.40
C ILE A 80 -2.39 0.62 -8.61
N ARG A 81 -2.46 0.08 -9.81
CA ARG A 81 -2.38 0.79 -11.10
C ARG A 81 -3.66 1.55 -11.45
#